data_AF-A0A226MJE1-F1
#
_entry.id   AF-A0A226MJE1-F1
#
_cell.length_a   1.000
_cell.length_b   1.000
_cell.length_c   1.000
_cell.angle_alpha   90.00
_cell.angle_beta   90.00
_cell.angle_gamma   90.00
#
_symmetry.space_group_name_H-M   'P 1'
#
loop_
_entity.id
_entity.type
_entity.pdbx_description
1 polymer ?
#
loop_
_entity_poly.entity_id
_entity_poly.type
_entity_poly.pdbx_seq_one_letter_code
_entity_poly.pdbx_strand_id
1 'polypeptide(L)'
;INKHIEMSDPDHGMMSADRRVSDVENLAIPMRNALCSQKYKPVDYKHLRELAAAEKLASSKIQLKIKKMEEVSKIYKEQMLLKQHCQVWWQEYKRLSENREKAEAEIQTLLREGSPKYDFFLDMWHLEHTLSQERDAYQTDTVAPIWQLRENLKFWLSEMHCYVTEDSTLKCKFNLAEKLHQIESVKKQWKTSLEFLNLEGLALERELQDYKTIALVHGFEEKSGLFQEVPSALLSLEFPYPDLKSFIISEYHKLANEYWSKLQEIDQQLNVIYRNTDWKEEDQWVFQTVVNQYPSDLQQRRTLYLDMLQRYLPYKSRHELVTHEKAWDRYNFIKNQRKVLLFNWTQARKAFFLKAVMAVAEASAAQEAEAVSASNRRKQQEICAGLKDKVGVKFRQALLEKRFLEKKEQALREASAAEAKEKCLQALREKIISDPRLRVELALRDAGLHKTLYAKEILPKIPPLKLPRRDMESTAFKT
;
A
#
# COMPACT_ATOMS: atom_id res chain seq x y z
N ILE A 1 -26.26 -19.81 45.73
CA ILE A 1 -27.63 -19.41 46.16
C ILE A 1 -28.28 -18.82 44.91
N ASN A 2 -29.20 -19.43 44.14
CA ASN A 2 -30.12 -20.54 44.31
C ASN A 2 -30.24 -21.34 42.99
N LYS A 3 -30.38 -22.66 43.19
CA LYS A 3 -30.79 -23.80 42.34
C LYS A 3 -31.24 -23.63 40.88
N HIS A 4 -30.63 -24.48 40.05
CA HIS A 4 -31.21 -25.21 38.91
C HIS A 4 -32.62 -25.77 39.18
N ILE A 5 -33.52 -25.64 38.21
CA ILE A 5 -34.56 -26.64 37.87
C ILE A 5 -34.66 -26.71 36.35
N GLU A 6 -34.34 -27.88 35.80
CA GLU A 6 -34.71 -28.33 34.45
C GLU A 6 -36.24 -28.46 34.35
N MET A 7 -36.82 -28.07 33.22
CA MET A 7 -38.12 -28.58 32.77
C MET A 7 -38.04 -28.83 31.27
N SER A 8 -38.05 -30.11 30.95
CA SER A 8 -38.05 -30.73 29.64
C SER A 8 -39.24 -30.30 28.76
N ASP A 9 -39.02 -30.31 27.45
CA ASP A 9 -40.06 -30.41 26.42
C ASP A 9 -40.95 -31.64 26.67
N PRO A 10 -42.27 -31.55 26.43
CA PRO A 10 -43.08 -32.70 26.10
C PRO A 10 -43.27 -32.79 24.59
N ASP A 11 -42.89 -33.96 24.10
CA ASP A 11 -43.13 -34.58 22.81
C ASP A 11 -44.43 -34.20 22.10
N HIS A 12 -44.31 -34.07 20.78
CA HIS A 12 -45.38 -34.22 19.82
C HIS A 12 -46.02 -35.61 19.90
N GLY A 13 -47.09 -35.74 20.68
CA GLY A 13 -48.09 -36.78 20.48
C GLY A 13 -48.98 -36.41 19.29
N MET A 14 -48.69 -36.96 18.11
CA MET A 14 -49.69 -37.13 17.05
C MET A 14 -50.91 -37.84 17.64
N MET A 15 -52.03 -37.12 17.76
CA MET A 15 -53.35 -37.73 17.95
C MET A 15 -54.18 -37.37 16.73
N SER A 16 -54.21 -38.32 15.80
CA SER A 16 -55.05 -38.36 14.61
C SER A 16 -56.48 -37.93 14.96
N ALA A 17 -56.92 -36.81 14.36
CA ALA A 17 -58.32 -36.42 14.35
C ALA A 17 -59.07 -37.33 13.38
N ASP A 18 -59.32 -38.57 13.81
CA ASP A 18 -60.22 -39.48 13.13
C ASP A 18 -61.07 -40.22 14.17
N ARG A 19 -61.95 -39.46 14.83
CA ARG A 19 -63.03 -40.02 15.65
C ARG A 19 -64.37 -39.53 15.12
N ARG A 20 -64.86 -40.35 14.19
CA ARG A 20 -66.25 -40.60 13.78
C ARG A 20 -67.29 -39.74 14.49
N VAL A 21 -67.92 -38.89 13.69
CA VAL A 21 -69.27 -38.37 13.91
C VAL A 21 -70.23 -39.57 13.80
N SER A 22 -70.40 -40.36 14.86
CA SER A 22 -71.38 -41.45 14.86
C SER A 22 -71.92 -41.87 16.24
N ASP A 23 -71.77 -41.09 17.32
CA ASP A 23 -72.19 -41.51 18.67
C ASP A 23 -72.91 -40.41 19.47
N VAL A 24 -73.84 -39.67 18.85
CA VAL A 24 -74.72 -38.73 19.60
C VAL A 24 -76.20 -39.10 19.53
N GLU A 25 -76.58 -40.12 18.74
CA GLU A 25 -77.99 -40.55 18.62
C GLU A 25 -78.41 -41.70 19.55
N ASN A 26 -77.50 -42.32 20.31
CA ASN A 26 -77.82 -43.50 21.15
C ASN A 26 -77.48 -43.34 22.64
N LEU A 27 -77.92 -42.24 23.27
CA LEU A 27 -77.93 -42.12 24.74
C LEU A 27 -79.32 -41.70 25.23
N ALA A 28 -80.31 -42.51 24.90
CA ALA A 28 -81.63 -42.51 25.54
C ALA A 28 -81.79 -43.82 26.34
N ILE A 29 -81.17 -43.89 27.52
CA ILE A 29 -81.49 -44.91 28.52
C ILE A 29 -82.60 -44.34 29.42
N PRO A 30 -83.81 -44.92 29.47
CA PRO A 30 -84.84 -44.48 30.40
C PRO A 30 -84.55 -45.06 31.78
N MET A 31 -83.78 -44.35 32.60
CA MET A 31 -83.68 -44.64 34.03
C MET A 31 -85.02 -44.28 34.69
N ARG A 32 -85.92 -45.26 34.76
CA ARG A 32 -87.04 -45.26 35.71
C ARG A 32 -86.46 -45.33 37.13
N ASN A 33 -86.96 -44.47 38.00
CA ASN A 33 -86.83 -44.50 39.46
C ASN A 33 -85.51 -43.96 40.05
N ALA A 34 -85.36 -42.64 40.03
CA ALA A 34 -84.71 -41.92 41.12
C ALA A 34 -85.67 -40.82 41.57
N LEU A 35 -85.89 -40.69 42.88
CA LEU A 35 -86.73 -39.65 43.46
C LEU A 35 -86.19 -38.27 43.07
N CYS A 36 -86.76 -37.67 42.03
CA CYS A 36 -86.49 -36.30 41.64
C CYS A 36 -87.00 -35.38 42.74
N SER A 37 -86.08 -34.69 43.43
CA SER A 37 -86.41 -33.56 44.27
C SER A 37 -87.24 -32.54 43.46
N GLN A 38 -88.48 -32.28 43.88
CA GLN A 38 -89.40 -31.32 43.26
C GLN A 38 -88.98 -29.84 43.47
N LYS A 39 -87.68 -29.55 43.54
CA LYS A 39 -87.15 -28.19 43.78
C LYS A 39 -86.76 -27.45 42.49
N TYR A 40 -86.84 -28.09 41.32
CA TYR A 40 -86.43 -27.48 40.07
C TYR A 40 -87.58 -27.49 39.06
N LYS A 41 -87.94 -26.30 38.57
CA LYS A 41 -88.90 -26.12 37.48
C LYS A 41 -88.37 -26.78 36.20
N PRO A 42 -89.24 -27.36 35.34
CA PRO A 42 -88.80 -27.95 34.08
C PRO A 42 -88.07 -26.91 33.24
N VAL A 43 -86.82 -27.22 32.85
CA VAL A 43 -85.96 -26.34 32.05
C VAL A 43 -86.48 -26.33 30.62
N ASP A 44 -86.85 -25.16 30.11
CA ASP A 44 -87.30 -24.99 28.73
C ASP A 44 -86.10 -25.03 27.77
N TYR A 45 -85.80 -26.23 27.28
CA TYR A 45 -84.73 -26.47 26.31
C TYR A 45 -84.96 -25.78 24.96
N LYS A 46 -86.20 -25.44 24.59
CA LYS A 46 -86.45 -24.67 23.36
C LYS A 46 -86.02 -23.23 23.54
N HIS A 47 -86.42 -22.62 24.65
CA HIS A 47 -86.00 -21.26 25.00
C HIS A 47 -84.48 -21.13 25.17
N LEU A 48 -83.82 -22.11 25.79
CA LEU A 48 -82.35 -22.13 25.89
C LEU A 48 -81.65 -22.27 24.53
N ARG A 49 -82.20 -23.06 23.60
CA ARG A 49 -81.65 -23.18 22.23
C ARG A 49 -81.83 -21.89 21.44
N GLU A 50 -82.96 -21.21 21.61
CA GLU A 50 -83.22 -19.90 21.01
C GLU A 50 -82.28 -18.83 21.55
N LEU A 51 -82.07 -18.79 22.87
CA LEU A 51 -81.08 -17.92 23.52
C LEU A 51 -79.65 -18.21 23.02
N ALA A 52 -79.26 -19.48 22.98
CA ALA A 52 -77.94 -19.87 22.48
C ALA A 52 -77.76 -19.56 20.98
N ALA A 53 -78.82 -19.67 20.18
CA ALA A 53 -78.80 -19.29 18.76
C ALA A 53 -78.68 -17.75 18.59
N ALA A 54 -79.40 -16.98 19.40
CA ALA A 54 -79.31 -15.52 19.43
C ALA A 54 -77.92 -15.06 19.87
N GLU A 55 -77.33 -15.69 20.87
CA GLU A 55 -75.98 -15.41 21.36
C GLU A 55 -74.91 -15.81 20.35
N LYS A 56 -75.06 -16.94 19.64
CA LYS A 56 -74.20 -17.32 18.50
C LYS A 56 -74.26 -16.30 17.36
N LEU A 57 -75.45 -15.76 17.06
CA LEU A 57 -75.62 -14.71 16.05
C LEU A 57 -74.96 -13.40 16.49
N ALA A 58 -75.12 -13.02 17.76
CA ALA A 58 -74.45 -11.86 18.36
C ALA A 58 -72.93 -12.01 18.36
N SER A 59 -72.41 -13.19 18.72
CA SER A 59 -70.98 -13.53 18.68
C SER A 59 -70.42 -13.47 17.27
N SER A 60 -71.12 -14.04 16.28
CA SER A 60 -70.76 -13.91 14.85
C SER A 60 -70.69 -12.45 14.39
N LYS A 61 -71.62 -11.60 14.85
CA LYS A 61 -71.64 -10.17 14.55
C LYS A 61 -70.45 -9.43 15.19
N ILE A 62 -70.04 -9.81 16.40
CA ILE A 62 -68.84 -9.28 17.07
C ILE A 62 -67.58 -9.72 16.33
N GLN A 63 -67.46 -11.02 15.98
CA GLN A 63 -66.33 -11.53 15.20
C GLN A 63 -66.17 -10.83 13.85
N LEU A 64 -67.29 -10.57 13.15
CA LEU A 64 -67.26 -9.81 11.90
C LEU A 64 -66.74 -8.38 12.11
N LYS A 65 -67.13 -7.71 13.20
CA LYS A 65 -66.61 -6.37 13.54
C LYS A 65 -65.12 -6.40 13.86
N ILE A 66 -64.66 -7.42 14.59
CA ILE A 66 -63.23 -7.61 14.91
C ILE A 66 -62.43 -7.79 13.61
N LYS A 67 -62.84 -8.69 12.72
CA LYS A 67 -62.18 -8.89 11.41
C LYS A 67 -62.09 -7.60 10.59
N LYS A 68 -63.19 -6.84 10.51
CA LYS A 68 -63.19 -5.53 9.82
C LYS A 68 -62.23 -4.53 10.46
N MET A 69 -62.16 -4.48 11.78
CA MET A 69 -61.24 -3.59 12.50
C MET A 69 -59.78 -3.99 12.29
N GLU A 70 -59.48 -5.29 12.26
CA GLU A 70 -58.16 -5.82 11.94
C GLU A 70 -57.73 -5.49 10.51
N GLU A 71 -58.62 -5.62 9.53
CA GLU A 71 -58.38 -5.23 8.13
C GLU A 71 -58.06 -3.74 8.02
N VAL A 72 -58.85 -2.87 8.65
CA VAL A 72 -58.60 -1.42 8.68
C VAL A 72 -57.27 -1.11 9.36
N SER A 73 -56.93 -1.79 10.46
CA SER A 73 -55.64 -1.63 11.13
C SER A 73 -54.47 -2.05 10.24
N LYS A 74 -54.60 -3.16 9.49
CA LYS A 74 -53.58 -3.61 8.52
C LYS A 74 -53.38 -2.59 7.41
N ILE A 75 -54.48 -2.08 6.81
CA ILE A 75 -54.44 -1.06 5.76
C ILE A 75 -53.77 0.21 6.29
N TYR A 76 -54.11 0.66 7.49
CA TYR A 76 -53.53 1.86 8.08
C TYR A 76 -52.02 1.71 8.30
N LYS A 77 -51.57 0.56 8.83
CA LYS A 77 -50.13 0.26 9.01
C LYS A 77 -49.38 0.27 7.67
N GLU A 78 -49.96 -0.35 6.65
CA GLU A 78 -49.40 -0.38 5.30
C GLU A 78 -49.29 1.03 4.70
N GLN A 79 -50.33 1.86 4.85
CA GLN A 79 -50.30 3.24 4.37
C GLN A 79 -49.23 4.09 5.08
N MET A 80 -49.02 3.89 6.39
CA MET A 80 -47.97 4.59 7.13
C MET A 80 -46.58 4.18 6.66
N LEU A 81 -46.37 2.89 6.41
CA LEU A 81 -45.12 2.34 5.91
C LEU A 81 -44.81 2.84 4.49
N LEU A 82 -45.79 2.83 3.59
CA LEU A 82 -45.65 3.38 2.25
C LEU A 82 -45.30 4.87 2.26
N LYS A 83 -45.91 5.66 3.17
CA LYS A 83 -45.55 7.07 3.33
C LYS A 83 -44.08 7.25 3.73
N GLN A 84 -43.57 6.41 4.62
CA GLN A 84 -42.16 6.43 5.01
C GLN A 84 -41.25 6.07 3.83
N HIS A 85 -41.59 5.04 3.06
CA HIS A 85 -40.84 4.66 1.86
C HIS A 85 -40.85 5.75 0.79
N CYS A 86 -41.99 6.36 0.52
CA CYS A 86 -42.10 7.49 -0.40
C CYS A 86 -41.22 8.66 0.04
N GLN A 87 -41.14 8.95 1.34
CA GLN A 87 -40.26 10.00 1.86
C GLN A 87 -38.78 9.67 1.60
N VAL A 88 -38.35 8.44 1.87
CA VAL A 88 -36.98 7.99 1.60
C VAL A 88 -36.67 8.11 0.10
N TRP A 89 -37.56 7.65 -0.77
CA TRP A 89 -37.38 7.75 -2.22
C TRP A 89 -37.29 9.19 -2.71
N TRP A 90 -38.09 10.11 -2.17
CA TRP A 90 -38.00 11.52 -2.52
C TRP A 90 -36.66 12.13 -2.11
N GLN A 91 -36.15 11.80 -0.92
CA GLN A 91 -34.84 12.25 -0.46
C GLN A 91 -33.72 11.68 -1.34
N GLU A 92 -33.80 10.40 -1.66
CA GLU A 92 -32.83 9.71 -2.49
C GLU A 92 -32.82 10.24 -3.93
N TYR A 93 -33.99 10.45 -4.52
CA TYR A 93 -34.13 11.04 -5.84
C TYR A 93 -33.46 12.42 -5.89
N LYS A 94 -33.71 13.27 -4.89
CA LYS A 94 -33.07 14.57 -4.77
C LYS A 94 -31.54 14.44 -4.69
N ARG A 95 -31.04 13.57 -3.80
CA ARG A 95 -29.60 13.30 -3.64
C ARG A 95 -28.96 12.83 -4.96
N LEU A 96 -29.61 11.90 -5.66
CA LEU A 96 -29.10 11.36 -6.93
C LEU A 96 -29.14 12.41 -8.04
N SER A 97 -30.17 13.25 -8.11
CA SER A 97 -30.24 14.36 -9.06
C SER A 97 -29.10 15.35 -8.83
N GLU A 98 -28.89 15.78 -7.58
CA GLU A 98 -27.81 16.69 -7.22
C GLU A 98 -26.42 16.08 -7.51
N ASN A 99 -26.22 14.80 -7.19
CA ASN A 99 -24.99 14.09 -7.50
C ASN A 99 -24.76 13.95 -9.00
N ARG A 100 -25.81 13.70 -9.79
CA ARG A 100 -25.74 13.63 -11.24
C ARG A 100 -25.35 14.98 -11.83
N GLU A 101 -26.02 16.05 -11.43
CA GLU A 101 -25.71 17.42 -11.86
C GLU A 101 -24.26 17.79 -11.53
N LYS A 102 -23.80 17.41 -10.33
CA LYS A 102 -22.40 17.63 -9.92
C LYS A 102 -21.41 16.84 -10.79
N ALA A 103 -21.66 15.55 -11.02
CA ALA A 103 -20.79 14.72 -11.85
C ALA A 103 -20.77 15.20 -13.31
N GLU A 104 -21.92 15.57 -13.86
CA GLU A 104 -22.02 16.16 -15.20
C GLU A 104 -21.24 17.48 -15.28
N ALA A 105 -21.33 18.35 -14.27
CA ALA A 105 -20.54 19.58 -14.20
C ALA A 105 -19.02 19.32 -14.10
N GLU A 106 -18.60 18.32 -13.32
CA GLU A 106 -17.20 17.89 -13.23
C GLU A 106 -16.68 17.37 -14.57
N ILE A 107 -17.46 16.53 -15.27
CA ILE A 107 -17.12 16.03 -16.62
C ILE A 107 -17.01 17.21 -17.60
N GLN A 108 -17.97 18.12 -17.61
CA GLN A 108 -17.94 19.31 -18.47
C GLN A 108 -16.76 20.23 -18.17
N THR A 109 -16.36 20.33 -16.90
CA THR A 109 -15.17 21.07 -16.48
C THR A 109 -13.91 20.38 -17.00
N LEU A 110 -13.79 19.07 -16.86
CA LEU A 110 -12.67 18.29 -17.40
C LEU A 110 -12.57 18.39 -18.92
N LEU A 111 -13.70 18.33 -19.64
CA LEU A 111 -13.74 18.51 -21.08
C LEU A 111 -13.33 19.93 -21.51
N ARG A 112 -13.65 20.95 -20.71
CA ARG A 112 -13.30 22.36 -20.96
C ARG A 112 -11.84 22.68 -20.61
N GLU A 113 -11.32 22.11 -19.53
CA GLU A 113 -9.95 22.30 -19.04
C GLU A 113 -8.93 21.39 -19.73
N GLY A 114 -9.39 20.31 -20.36
CA GLY A 114 -8.58 19.40 -21.15
C GLY A 114 -7.78 20.16 -22.20
N SER A 115 -6.45 20.11 -22.12
CA SER A 115 -5.62 20.76 -23.12
C SER A 115 -5.88 20.12 -24.49
N PRO A 116 -5.94 20.89 -25.60
CA PRO A 116 -6.05 20.34 -26.97
C PRO A 116 -4.80 19.55 -27.41
N LYS A 117 -3.94 19.16 -26.48
CA LYS A 117 -2.68 18.46 -26.67
C LYS A 117 -2.85 16.93 -26.73
N TYR A 118 -4.04 16.42 -26.43
CA TYR A 118 -4.38 15.01 -26.50
C TYR A 118 -5.60 14.81 -27.41
N ASP A 119 -5.42 14.09 -28.53
CA ASP A 119 -6.44 13.82 -29.55
C ASP A 119 -7.72 13.19 -28.96
N PHE A 120 -7.58 12.45 -27.86
CA PHE A 120 -8.69 11.80 -27.12
C PHE A 120 -9.83 12.75 -26.70
N PHE A 121 -9.52 13.98 -26.23
CA PHE A 121 -10.56 14.91 -25.79
C PHE A 121 -11.36 15.49 -26.97
N LEU A 122 -10.72 15.61 -28.14
CA LEU A 122 -11.37 16.06 -29.36
C LEU A 122 -12.35 15.00 -29.88
N ASP A 123 -11.93 13.73 -29.88
CA ASP A 123 -12.76 12.59 -30.26
C ASP A 123 -13.96 12.43 -29.32
N MET A 124 -13.76 12.58 -28.00
CA MET A 124 -14.83 12.54 -27.01
C MET A 124 -15.87 13.66 -27.21
N TRP A 125 -15.41 14.88 -27.50
CA TRP A 125 -16.30 16.01 -27.77
C TRP A 125 -17.11 15.81 -29.06
N HIS A 126 -16.45 15.29 -30.11
CA HIS A 126 -17.14 14.92 -31.35
C HIS A 126 -18.21 13.85 -31.11
N LEU A 127 -17.87 12.78 -30.35
CA LEU A 127 -18.82 11.73 -30.00
C LEU A 127 -20.01 12.25 -29.17
N GLU A 128 -19.78 13.11 -28.17
CA GLU A 128 -20.85 13.74 -27.38
C GLU A 128 -21.83 14.50 -28.28
N HIS A 129 -21.29 15.30 -29.20
CA HIS A 129 -22.11 16.06 -30.14
C HIS A 129 -22.89 15.16 -31.09
N THR A 130 -22.24 14.14 -31.67
CA THR A 130 -22.92 13.15 -32.54
C THR A 130 -24.03 12.42 -31.79
N LEU A 131 -23.78 11.92 -30.58
CA LEU A 131 -24.79 11.22 -29.77
C LEU A 131 -25.94 12.14 -29.36
N SER A 132 -25.68 13.43 -29.13
CA SER A 132 -26.72 14.41 -28.84
C SER A 132 -27.61 14.64 -30.06
N GLN A 133 -27.01 14.79 -31.24
CA GLN A 133 -27.75 14.93 -32.50
C GLN A 133 -28.58 13.67 -32.83
N GLU A 134 -28.01 12.48 -32.67
CA GLU A 134 -28.71 11.21 -32.85
C GLU A 134 -29.87 11.06 -31.87
N ARG A 135 -29.68 11.46 -30.60
CA ARG A 135 -30.74 11.46 -29.60
C ARG A 135 -31.88 12.41 -29.96
N ASP A 136 -31.57 13.62 -30.39
CA ASP A 136 -32.58 14.62 -30.77
C ASP A 136 -33.36 14.16 -32.01
N ALA A 137 -32.68 13.57 -32.99
CA ALA A 137 -33.29 12.96 -34.16
C ALA A 137 -34.21 11.80 -33.75
N TYR A 138 -33.72 10.87 -32.94
CA TYR A 138 -34.48 9.73 -32.44
C TYR A 138 -35.71 10.16 -31.63
N GLN A 139 -35.56 11.16 -30.77
CA GLN A 139 -36.65 11.73 -30.00
C GLN A 139 -37.69 12.36 -30.92
N THR A 140 -37.27 13.09 -31.95
CA THR A 140 -38.18 13.66 -32.95
C THR A 140 -38.94 12.57 -33.69
N ASP A 141 -38.26 11.53 -34.17
CA ASP A 141 -38.86 10.47 -34.98
C ASP A 141 -39.78 9.54 -34.16
N THR A 142 -39.48 9.31 -32.89
CA THR A 142 -40.23 8.36 -32.05
C THR A 142 -41.31 9.04 -31.20
N VAL A 143 -41.03 10.23 -30.67
CA VAL A 143 -41.91 10.91 -29.69
C VAL A 143 -42.91 11.82 -30.41
N ALA A 144 -42.51 12.53 -31.47
CA ALA A 144 -43.42 13.43 -32.18
C ALA A 144 -44.67 12.74 -32.75
N PRO A 145 -44.61 11.52 -33.34
CA PRO A 145 -45.80 10.82 -33.80
C PRO A 145 -46.78 10.45 -32.68
N ILE A 146 -46.27 10.13 -31.49
CA ILE A 146 -47.10 9.81 -30.31
C ILE A 146 -47.79 11.06 -29.78
N TRP A 147 -47.08 12.18 -29.71
CA TRP A 147 -47.66 13.47 -29.33
C TRP A 147 -48.69 13.94 -30.35
N GLN A 148 -48.39 13.83 -31.63
CA GLN A 148 -49.33 14.13 -32.70
C GLN A 148 -50.57 13.24 -32.59
N LEU A 149 -50.41 11.94 -32.32
CA LEU A 149 -51.52 11.03 -32.09
C LEU A 149 -52.35 11.46 -30.87
N ARG A 150 -51.71 11.87 -29.78
CA ARG A 150 -52.40 12.36 -28.57
C ARG A 150 -53.24 13.60 -28.87
N GLU A 151 -52.69 14.58 -29.57
CA GLU A 151 -53.43 15.80 -29.94
C GLU A 151 -54.53 15.50 -30.95
N ASN A 152 -54.27 14.63 -31.94
CA ASN A 152 -55.29 14.14 -32.87
C ASN A 152 -56.44 13.43 -32.14
N LEU A 153 -56.15 12.59 -31.13
CA LEU A 153 -57.16 11.92 -30.32
C LEU A 153 -58.02 12.90 -29.54
N LYS A 154 -57.41 13.93 -28.93
CA LYS A 154 -58.16 15.01 -28.24
C LYS A 154 -59.07 15.76 -29.22
N PHE A 155 -58.54 16.11 -30.40
CA PHE A 155 -59.30 16.77 -31.45
C PHE A 155 -60.47 15.89 -31.92
N TRP A 156 -60.24 14.62 -32.23
CA TRP A 156 -61.29 13.68 -32.63
C TRP A 156 -62.35 13.48 -31.55
N LEU A 157 -61.96 13.45 -30.27
CA LEU A 157 -62.92 13.40 -29.16
C LEU A 157 -63.80 14.65 -29.14
N SER A 158 -63.23 15.84 -29.33
CA SER A 158 -64.01 17.09 -29.40
C SER A 158 -64.93 17.15 -30.64
N GLU A 159 -64.47 16.67 -31.79
CA GLU A 159 -65.22 16.60 -33.04
C GLU A 159 -66.42 15.64 -32.93
N MET A 160 -66.22 14.47 -32.31
CA MET A 160 -67.28 13.50 -32.04
C MET A 160 -68.36 14.05 -31.10
N HIS A 161 -67.99 14.91 -30.13
CA HIS A 161 -68.97 15.58 -29.27
C HIS A 161 -69.86 16.57 -30.04
N CYS A 162 -69.37 17.18 -31.13
CA CYS A 162 -70.17 18.08 -31.98
C CYS A 162 -71.19 17.31 -32.83
N TYR A 163 -70.82 16.16 -33.40
CA TYR A 163 -71.70 15.35 -34.26
C TYR A 163 -72.86 14.65 -33.54
N VAL A 164 -72.80 14.49 -32.21
CA VAL A 164 -73.93 14.00 -31.41
C VAL A 164 -75.11 14.99 -31.40
N THR A 165 -74.86 16.24 -31.81
CA THR A 165 -75.87 17.33 -31.86
C THR A 165 -76.51 17.50 -33.24
N GLU A 166 -75.91 16.97 -34.32
CA GLU A 166 -76.38 17.14 -35.70
C GLU A 166 -76.38 15.80 -36.47
N ASP A 167 -77.58 15.34 -36.85
CA ASP A 167 -77.85 14.06 -37.55
C ASP A 167 -77.08 13.93 -38.88
N SER A 168 -75.90 13.30 -38.86
CA SER A 168 -75.15 12.92 -40.07
C SER A 168 -74.38 11.60 -39.91
N THR A 169 -75.11 10.48 -39.94
CA THR A 169 -74.62 9.14 -39.58
C THR A 169 -73.71 8.45 -40.61
N LEU A 170 -73.68 8.89 -41.88
CA LEU A 170 -72.91 8.24 -42.96
C LEU A 170 -71.46 8.76 -43.13
N LYS A 171 -71.20 10.06 -42.93
CA LYS A 171 -69.85 10.66 -42.97
C LYS A 171 -68.97 10.21 -41.79
N CYS A 172 -69.61 9.91 -40.66
CA CYS A 172 -68.97 9.51 -39.42
C CYS A 172 -68.27 8.13 -39.51
N LYS A 173 -68.82 7.18 -40.30
CA LYS A 173 -68.28 5.81 -40.39
C LYS A 173 -66.98 5.71 -41.19
N PHE A 174 -66.84 6.44 -42.30
CA PHE A 174 -65.61 6.44 -43.11
C PHE A 174 -64.44 7.12 -42.38
N ASN A 175 -64.69 8.23 -41.68
CA ASN A 175 -63.68 8.91 -40.86
C ASN A 175 -63.17 8.03 -39.70
N LEU A 176 -64.02 7.16 -39.13
CA LEU A 176 -63.64 6.35 -37.98
C LEU A 176 -62.69 5.19 -38.34
N ALA A 177 -62.87 4.60 -39.53
CA ALA A 177 -61.98 3.57 -40.05
C ALA A 177 -60.58 4.12 -40.35
N GLU A 178 -60.48 5.31 -40.94
CA GLU A 178 -59.20 5.99 -41.20
C GLU A 178 -58.48 6.42 -39.91
N LYS A 179 -59.23 6.92 -38.93
CA LYS A 179 -58.71 7.27 -37.59
C LYS A 179 -58.17 6.05 -36.84
N LEU A 180 -58.88 4.92 -36.90
CA LEU A 180 -58.41 3.64 -36.32
C LEU A 180 -57.14 3.13 -37.00
N HIS A 181 -57.09 3.20 -38.33
CA HIS A 181 -55.90 2.83 -39.10
C HIS A 181 -54.67 3.67 -38.71
N GLN A 182 -54.84 4.99 -38.47
CA GLN A 182 -53.76 5.84 -37.97
C GLN A 182 -53.27 5.44 -36.57
N ILE A 183 -54.18 5.14 -35.63
CA ILE A 183 -53.83 4.66 -34.28
C ILE A 183 -53.05 3.35 -34.36
N GLU A 184 -53.51 2.41 -35.17
CA GLU A 184 -52.90 1.08 -35.30
C GLU A 184 -51.53 1.14 -35.99
N SER A 185 -51.38 2.03 -36.98
CA SER A 185 -50.09 2.32 -37.63
C SER A 185 -49.06 2.86 -36.63
N VAL A 186 -49.41 3.88 -35.84
CA VAL A 186 -48.49 4.46 -34.83
C VAL A 186 -48.16 3.45 -33.73
N LYS A 187 -49.14 2.65 -33.28
CA LYS A 187 -48.90 1.54 -32.33
C LYS A 187 -47.92 0.51 -32.88
N LYS A 188 -48.06 0.14 -34.16
CA LYS A 188 -47.15 -0.79 -34.83
C LYS A 188 -45.74 -0.21 -34.95
N GLN A 189 -45.61 1.04 -35.37
CA GLN A 189 -44.32 1.76 -35.43
C GLN A 189 -43.63 1.81 -34.07
N TRP A 190 -44.37 2.15 -33.01
CA TRP A 190 -43.82 2.19 -31.65
C TRP A 190 -43.38 0.82 -31.16
N LYS A 191 -44.19 -0.22 -31.42
CA LYS A 191 -43.84 -1.60 -31.07
C LYS A 191 -42.57 -2.07 -31.78
N THR A 192 -42.45 -1.82 -33.09
CA THR A 192 -41.23 -2.14 -33.85
C THR A 192 -40.02 -1.37 -33.35
N SER A 193 -40.18 -0.09 -33.01
CA SER A 193 -39.09 0.74 -32.46
C SER A 193 -38.64 0.24 -31.09
N LEU A 194 -39.57 -0.16 -30.23
CA LEU A 194 -39.27 -0.74 -28.92
C LEU A 194 -38.57 -2.10 -29.03
N GLU A 195 -39.02 -2.96 -29.96
CA GLU A 195 -38.36 -4.23 -30.25
C GLU A 195 -36.93 -4.03 -30.76
N PHE A 196 -36.71 -3.08 -31.66
CA PHE A 196 -35.37 -2.71 -32.15
C PHE A 196 -34.48 -2.19 -31.00
N LEU A 197 -34.97 -1.25 -30.20
CA LEU A 197 -34.24 -0.73 -29.04
C LEU A 197 -33.86 -1.82 -28.03
N ASN A 198 -34.77 -2.77 -27.77
CA ASN A 198 -34.47 -3.88 -26.86
C ASN A 198 -33.36 -4.77 -27.43
N LEU A 199 -33.35 -5.03 -28.74
CA LEU A 199 -32.29 -5.82 -29.39
C LEU A 199 -30.95 -5.10 -29.38
N GLU A 200 -30.95 -3.79 -29.65
CA GLU A 200 -29.76 -2.93 -29.59
C GLU A 200 -29.23 -2.84 -28.15
N GLY A 201 -30.10 -2.65 -27.17
CA GLY A 201 -29.75 -2.68 -25.76
C GLY A 201 -29.09 -4.00 -25.33
N LEU A 202 -29.65 -5.14 -25.75
CA LEU A 202 -29.06 -6.46 -25.50
C LEU A 202 -27.74 -6.68 -26.24
N ALA A 203 -27.51 -6.03 -27.38
CA ALA A 203 -26.22 -6.06 -28.07
C ALA A 203 -25.17 -5.24 -27.31
N LEU A 204 -25.52 -4.03 -26.91
CA LEU A 204 -24.66 -3.15 -26.10
C LEU A 204 -24.32 -3.77 -24.74
N GLU A 205 -25.28 -4.40 -24.06
CA GLU A 205 -25.03 -5.12 -22.81
C GLU A 205 -24.01 -6.25 -22.98
N ARG A 206 -24.05 -6.97 -24.12
CA ARG A 206 -23.05 -7.99 -24.45
C ARG A 206 -21.68 -7.39 -24.70
N GLU A 207 -21.59 -6.33 -25.49
CA GLU A 207 -20.33 -5.62 -25.73
C GLU A 207 -19.73 -5.08 -24.43
N LEU A 208 -20.54 -4.44 -23.59
CA LEU A 208 -20.11 -3.94 -22.28
C LEU A 208 -19.60 -5.05 -21.38
N GLN A 209 -20.19 -6.24 -21.45
CA GLN A 209 -19.74 -7.39 -20.65
C GLN A 209 -18.41 -7.95 -21.16
N ASP A 210 -18.18 -7.94 -22.46
CA ASP A 210 -16.87 -8.27 -23.04
C ASP A 210 -15.81 -7.27 -22.57
N TYR A 211 -16.11 -5.97 -22.61
CA TYR A 211 -15.23 -4.93 -22.06
C TYR A 211 -15.01 -5.06 -20.56
N LYS A 212 -16.03 -5.42 -19.78
CA LYS A 212 -15.89 -5.67 -18.33
C LYS A 212 -14.90 -6.81 -18.08
N THR A 213 -14.96 -7.87 -18.88
CA THR A 213 -14.03 -9.00 -18.78
C THR A 213 -12.61 -8.56 -19.11
N ILE A 214 -12.44 -7.78 -20.19
CA ILE A 214 -11.14 -7.19 -20.56
C ILE A 214 -10.61 -6.28 -19.44
N ALA A 215 -11.42 -5.40 -18.88
CA ALA A 215 -11.04 -4.46 -17.82
C ALA A 215 -10.70 -5.15 -16.49
N LEU A 216 -11.38 -6.26 -16.16
CA LEU A 216 -11.06 -7.06 -14.97
C LEU A 216 -9.71 -7.77 -15.11
N VAL A 217 -9.39 -8.27 -16.30
CA VAL A 217 -8.09 -8.90 -16.60
C VAL A 217 -6.97 -7.85 -16.54
N HIS A 218 -7.12 -6.72 -17.24
CA HIS A 218 -6.11 -5.65 -17.26
C HIS A 218 -5.94 -4.99 -15.88
N GLY A 219 -7.03 -4.78 -15.14
CA GLY A 219 -6.99 -4.21 -13.80
C GLY A 219 -6.37 -5.13 -12.73
N PHE A 220 -6.20 -6.43 -13.01
CA PHE A 220 -5.46 -7.35 -12.14
C PHE A 220 -3.96 -7.33 -12.46
N GLU A 221 -3.61 -7.27 -13.75
CA GLU A 221 -2.23 -7.10 -14.22
C GLU A 221 -1.64 -5.75 -13.78
N GLU A 222 -2.38 -4.64 -13.92
CA GLU A 222 -1.95 -3.33 -13.42
C GLU A 222 -1.74 -3.31 -11.89
N LYS A 223 -2.60 -4.00 -11.13
CA LYS A 223 -2.43 -4.10 -9.67
C LYS A 223 -1.16 -4.86 -9.29
N SER A 224 -0.76 -5.86 -10.08
CA SER A 224 0.50 -6.58 -9.86
C SER A 224 1.72 -5.72 -10.19
N GLY A 225 1.65 -4.93 -11.27
CA GLY A 225 2.69 -3.96 -11.65
C GLY A 225 2.87 -2.86 -10.61
N LEU A 226 1.79 -2.31 -10.04
CA LEU A 226 1.84 -1.21 -9.07
C LEU A 226 2.61 -1.51 -7.76
N PHE A 227 2.75 -2.79 -7.40
CA PHE A 227 3.54 -3.23 -6.25
C PHE A 227 4.97 -3.64 -6.64
N GLN A 228 5.15 -4.29 -7.79
CA GLN A 228 6.46 -4.80 -8.21
C GLN A 228 7.34 -3.76 -8.91
N GLU A 229 6.74 -2.74 -9.53
CA GLU A 229 7.51 -1.68 -10.18
C GLU A 229 8.23 -0.82 -9.14
N VAL A 230 9.56 -0.82 -9.23
CA VAL A 230 10.41 0.11 -8.50
C VAL A 230 10.17 1.50 -9.09
N PRO A 231 9.87 2.51 -8.25
CA PRO A 231 9.64 3.87 -8.74
C PRO A 231 10.81 4.31 -9.63
N SER A 232 10.51 4.82 -10.83
CA SER A 232 11.52 5.31 -11.78
C SER A 232 12.45 6.36 -11.14
N ALA A 233 11.90 7.20 -10.26
CA ALA A 233 12.66 8.16 -9.46
C ALA A 233 13.75 7.52 -8.58
N LEU A 234 13.58 6.28 -8.12
CA LEU A 234 14.57 5.54 -7.34
C LEU A 234 15.63 4.87 -8.24
N LEU A 235 15.24 4.50 -9.47
CA LEU A 235 16.17 3.95 -10.46
C LEU A 235 17.10 5.03 -11.04
N SER A 236 16.59 6.25 -11.20
CA SER A 236 17.31 7.42 -11.71
C SER A 236 18.17 8.14 -10.66
N LEU A 237 18.10 7.74 -9.39
CA LEU A 237 18.92 8.33 -8.34
C LEU A 237 20.40 7.93 -8.50
N GLU A 238 21.31 8.87 -8.26
CA GLU A 238 22.76 8.62 -8.30
C GLU A 238 23.20 8.01 -6.97
N PHE A 239 23.72 6.78 -7.01
CA PHE A 239 24.17 6.07 -5.82
C PHE A 239 25.70 6.11 -5.71
N PRO A 240 26.25 6.48 -4.53
CA PRO A 240 27.70 6.52 -4.31
C PRO A 240 28.34 5.12 -4.31
N TYR A 241 27.56 4.10 -3.94
CA TYR A 241 27.96 2.70 -3.89
C TYR A 241 26.93 1.80 -4.58
N PRO A 242 27.34 0.85 -5.45
CA PRO A 242 26.43 -0.08 -6.12
C PRO A 242 25.75 -1.05 -5.15
N ASP A 243 26.41 -1.42 -4.06
CA ASP A 243 25.86 -2.29 -3.02
C ASP A 243 24.71 -1.62 -2.25
N LEU A 244 24.77 -0.30 -2.09
CA LEU A 244 23.68 0.47 -1.46
C LEU A 244 22.44 0.49 -2.37
N LYS A 245 22.64 0.59 -3.69
CA LYS A 245 21.55 0.54 -4.68
C LYS A 245 20.82 -0.80 -4.62
N SER A 246 21.55 -1.91 -4.64
CA SER A 246 20.96 -3.25 -4.57
C SER A 246 20.25 -3.50 -3.25
N PHE A 247 20.81 -3.02 -2.13
CA PHE A 247 20.19 -3.11 -0.80
C PHE A 247 18.87 -2.31 -0.70
N ILE A 248 18.84 -1.07 -1.18
CA ILE A 248 17.61 -0.25 -1.14
C ILE A 248 16.53 -0.87 -2.05
N ILE A 249 16.91 -1.38 -3.21
CA ILE A 249 15.97 -2.06 -4.11
C ILE A 249 15.44 -3.35 -3.48
N SER A 250 16.26 -4.17 -2.82
CA SER A 250 15.79 -5.40 -2.18
C SER A 250 14.86 -5.12 -0.98
N GLU A 251 15.16 -4.11 -0.17
CA GLU A 251 14.28 -3.69 0.93
C GLU A 251 12.95 -3.11 0.43
N TYR A 252 12.95 -2.42 -0.72
CA TYR A 252 11.71 -1.99 -1.38
C TYR A 252 10.85 -3.19 -1.77
N HIS A 253 11.43 -4.18 -2.44
CA HIS A 253 10.70 -5.39 -2.84
C HIS A 253 10.17 -6.17 -1.64
N LYS A 254 10.94 -6.23 -0.56
CA LYS A 254 10.49 -6.86 0.70
C LYS A 254 9.25 -6.15 1.25
N LEU A 255 9.29 -4.82 1.37
CA LEU A 255 8.14 -4.03 1.81
C LEU A 255 6.94 -4.22 0.88
N ALA A 256 7.15 -4.15 -0.44
CA ALA A 256 6.10 -4.33 -1.44
C ALA A 256 5.45 -5.72 -1.33
N ASN A 257 6.26 -6.77 -1.20
CA ASN A 257 5.79 -8.14 -1.07
C ASN A 257 4.97 -8.35 0.21
N GLU A 258 5.39 -7.78 1.34
CA GLU A 258 4.62 -7.87 2.60
C GLU A 258 3.21 -7.28 2.47
N TYR A 259 3.08 -6.12 1.82
CA TYR A 259 1.76 -5.51 1.58
C TYR A 259 0.98 -6.28 0.50
N TRP A 260 1.65 -6.77 -0.53
CA TRP A 260 1.03 -7.55 -1.59
C TRP A 260 0.45 -8.87 -1.07
N SER A 261 1.19 -9.63 -0.26
CA SER A 261 0.69 -10.88 0.36
C SER A 261 -0.52 -10.62 1.24
N LYS A 262 -0.50 -9.55 2.05
CA LYS A 262 -1.68 -9.15 2.85
C LYS A 262 -2.87 -8.76 1.98
N LEU A 263 -2.62 -8.08 0.87
CA LEU A 263 -3.68 -7.70 -0.08
C LEU A 263 -4.29 -8.94 -0.73
N GLN A 264 -3.47 -9.91 -1.14
CA GLN A 264 -3.93 -11.19 -1.68
C GLN A 264 -4.74 -11.97 -0.66
N GLU A 265 -4.33 -12.01 0.60
CA GLU A 265 -5.10 -12.66 1.68
C GLU A 265 -6.49 -12.02 1.83
N ILE A 266 -6.56 -10.67 1.86
CA ILE A 266 -7.83 -9.94 1.92
C ILE A 266 -8.69 -10.22 0.67
N ASP A 267 -8.08 -10.22 -0.52
CA ASP A 267 -8.78 -10.50 -1.78
C ASP A 267 -9.31 -11.95 -1.82
N GLN A 268 -8.57 -12.90 -1.27
CA GLN A 268 -9.05 -14.28 -1.07
C GLN A 268 -10.22 -14.34 -0.10
N GLN A 269 -10.14 -13.64 1.05
CA GLN A 269 -11.25 -13.57 2.00
C GLN A 269 -12.52 -12.97 1.38
N LEU A 270 -12.39 -11.91 0.57
CA LEU A 270 -13.50 -11.31 -0.16
C LEU A 270 -14.11 -12.28 -1.17
N ASN A 271 -13.27 -13.00 -1.91
CA ASN A 271 -13.72 -14.00 -2.88
C ASN A 271 -14.44 -15.18 -2.20
N VAL A 272 -13.96 -15.63 -1.04
CA VAL A 272 -14.64 -16.67 -0.24
C VAL A 272 -16.04 -16.22 0.18
N ILE A 273 -16.19 -14.98 0.64
CA ILE A 273 -17.52 -14.46 1.01
C ILE A 273 -18.43 -14.37 -0.22
N TYR A 274 -17.92 -13.88 -1.36
CA TYR A 274 -18.70 -13.75 -2.60
C TYR A 274 -19.13 -15.11 -3.17
N ARG A 275 -18.27 -16.13 -3.13
CA ARG A 275 -18.57 -17.48 -3.62
C ARG A 275 -19.51 -18.27 -2.71
N ASN A 276 -19.52 -17.98 -1.42
CA ASN A 276 -20.33 -18.69 -0.43
C ASN A 276 -21.78 -18.17 -0.34
N THR A 277 -22.24 -17.32 -1.27
CA THR A 277 -23.63 -16.85 -1.29
C THR A 277 -24.46 -17.59 -2.33
N ASP A 278 -25.58 -18.17 -1.92
CA ASP A 278 -26.63 -18.69 -2.81
C ASP A 278 -27.47 -17.55 -3.47
N TRP A 279 -26.86 -16.38 -3.64
CA TRP A 279 -27.51 -15.16 -4.11
C TRP A 279 -27.08 -14.87 -5.54
N LYS A 280 -28.05 -14.53 -6.39
CA LYS A 280 -27.77 -14.07 -7.75
C LYS A 280 -27.15 -12.67 -7.71
N GLU A 281 -26.36 -12.33 -8.73
CA GLU A 281 -25.76 -10.99 -8.84
C GLU A 281 -26.83 -9.89 -8.88
N GLU A 282 -27.96 -10.15 -9.54
CA GLU A 282 -29.13 -9.27 -9.56
C GLU A 282 -29.69 -9.04 -8.15
N ASP A 283 -29.90 -10.11 -7.39
CA ASP A 283 -30.42 -10.06 -6.01
C ASP A 283 -29.46 -9.30 -5.08
N GLN A 284 -28.15 -9.51 -5.25
CA GLN A 284 -27.11 -8.79 -4.52
C GLN A 284 -27.12 -7.30 -4.86
N TRP A 285 -27.28 -6.96 -6.14
CA TRP A 285 -27.36 -5.57 -6.58
C TRP A 285 -28.62 -4.89 -6.04
N VAL A 286 -29.77 -5.55 -6.06
CA VAL A 286 -31.01 -5.06 -5.45
C VAL A 286 -30.79 -4.86 -3.94
N PHE A 287 -30.17 -5.83 -3.27
CA PHE A 287 -29.86 -5.72 -1.85
C PHE A 287 -29.01 -4.49 -1.53
N GLN A 288 -27.88 -4.33 -2.24
CA GLN A 288 -26.96 -3.22 -2.05
C GLN A 288 -27.63 -1.89 -2.35
N THR A 289 -28.37 -1.80 -3.46
CA THR A 289 -29.05 -0.59 -3.90
C THR A 289 -30.08 -0.17 -2.86
N VAL A 290 -31.00 -1.07 -2.49
CA VAL A 290 -32.04 -0.78 -1.51
C VAL A 290 -31.42 -0.36 -0.18
N VAL A 291 -30.43 -1.08 0.37
CA VAL A 291 -29.80 -0.69 1.66
C VAL A 291 -29.16 0.71 1.61
N ASN A 292 -28.58 1.10 0.48
CA ASN A 292 -27.93 2.41 0.28
C ASN A 292 -28.92 3.57 0.07
N GLN A 293 -30.16 3.29 -0.31
CA GLN A 293 -31.23 4.31 -0.43
C GLN A 293 -31.69 4.81 0.94
N TYR A 294 -31.53 4.02 2.01
CA TYR A 294 -31.98 4.38 3.36
C TYR A 294 -30.82 5.00 4.15
N PRO A 295 -30.92 6.30 4.52
CA PRO A 295 -29.89 7.01 5.30
C PRO A 295 -29.61 6.36 6.66
N SER A 296 -28.38 6.50 7.17
CA SER A 296 -27.94 5.90 8.44
C SER A 296 -28.58 6.54 9.69
N ASP A 297 -29.00 7.80 9.59
CA ASP A 297 -29.66 8.61 10.61
C ASP A 297 -31.17 8.30 10.78
N LEU A 298 -31.75 7.51 9.87
CA LEU A 298 -33.17 7.17 9.87
C LEU A 298 -33.55 6.25 11.05
N GLN A 299 -34.59 6.62 11.79
CA GLN A 299 -35.15 5.77 12.83
C GLN A 299 -35.75 4.49 12.23
N GLN A 300 -35.49 3.34 12.85
CA GLN A 300 -35.94 2.02 12.36
C GLN A 300 -35.48 1.69 10.92
N ARG A 301 -34.36 2.27 10.46
CA ARG A 301 -33.75 2.02 9.14
C ARG A 301 -33.77 0.54 8.74
N ARG A 302 -33.33 -0.33 9.65
CA ARG A 302 -33.28 -1.78 9.45
C ARG A 302 -34.64 -2.41 9.16
N THR A 303 -35.68 -1.96 9.87
CA THR A 303 -37.04 -2.44 9.63
C THR A 303 -37.55 -2.01 8.25
N LEU A 304 -37.24 -0.77 7.84
CA LEU A 304 -37.71 -0.20 6.59
C LEU A 304 -37.03 -0.83 5.36
N TYR A 305 -35.71 -0.91 5.31
CA TYR A 305 -35.08 -1.55 4.15
C TYR A 305 -35.36 -3.04 4.10
N LEU A 306 -35.51 -3.75 5.24
CA LEU A 306 -35.87 -5.16 5.20
C LEU A 306 -37.29 -5.35 4.65
N ASP A 307 -38.24 -4.50 5.02
CA ASP A 307 -39.58 -4.51 4.42
C ASP A 307 -39.51 -4.25 2.91
N MET A 308 -38.74 -3.25 2.48
CA MET A 308 -38.59 -2.94 1.06
C MET A 308 -37.92 -4.08 0.28
N LEU A 309 -36.90 -4.72 0.86
CA LEU A 309 -36.25 -5.89 0.29
C LEU A 309 -37.22 -7.07 0.15
N GLN A 310 -38.12 -7.28 1.11
CA GLN A 310 -39.16 -8.31 1.01
C GLN A 310 -40.18 -8.01 -0.10
N ARG A 311 -40.39 -6.73 -0.44
CA ARG A 311 -41.25 -6.34 -1.57
C ARG A 311 -40.58 -6.57 -2.92
N TYR A 312 -39.30 -6.26 -3.04
CA TYR A 312 -38.53 -6.48 -4.28
C TYR A 312 -38.13 -7.94 -4.49
N LEU A 313 -37.91 -8.69 -3.41
CA LEU A 313 -37.49 -10.09 -3.41
C LEU A 313 -38.51 -10.96 -2.66
N PRO A 314 -39.75 -11.11 -3.17
CA PRO A 314 -40.82 -11.82 -2.48
C PRO A 314 -40.55 -13.32 -2.29
N TYR A 315 -39.63 -13.88 -3.08
CA TYR A 315 -39.20 -15.28 -3.00
C TYR A 315 -38.12 -15.53 -1.95
N LYS A 316 -37.53 -14.47 -1.36
CA LYS A 316 -36.55 -14.60 -0.27
C LYS A 316 -37.24 -14.41 1.08
N SER A 317 -36.96 -15.32 2.00
CA SER A 317 -37.46 -15.24 3.37
C SER A 317 -36.75 -14.12 4.14
N ARG A 318 -37.41 -13.57 5.16
CA ARG A 318 -36.80 -12.58 6.06
C ARG A 318 -35.53 -13.10 6.73
N HIS A 319 -35.47 -14.39 7.02
CA HIS A 319 -34.31 -15.02 7.61
C HIS A 319 -33.10 -14.98 6.67
N GLU A 320 -33.29 -15.33 5.39
CA GLU A 320 -32.25 -15.27 4.37
C GLU A 320 -31.74 -13.83 4.17
N LEU A 321 -32.63 -12.83 4.16
CA LEU A 321 -32.23 -11.42 4.07
C LEU A 321 -31.33 -11.01 5.25
N VAL A 322 -31.67 -11.42 6.47
CA VAL A 322 -30.88 -11.12 7.68
C VAL A 322 -29.56 -11.90 7.70
N THR A 323 -29.53 -13.12 7.18
CA THR A 323 -28.28 -13.89 7.05
C THR A 323 -27.36 -13.24 6.03
N HIS A 324 -27.90 -12.79 4.90
CA HIS A 324 -27.15 -12.05 3.89
C HIS A 324 -26.67 -10.69 4.39
N GLU A 325 -27.48 -9.96 5.16
CA GLU A 325 -27.07 -8.73 5.85
C GLU A 325 -25.79 -8.93 6.69
N LYS A 326 -25.73 -10.00 7.49
CA LYS A 326 -24.53 -10.32 8.28
C LYS A 326 -23.32 -10.65 7.40
N ALA A 327 -23.53 -11.37 6.30
CA ALA A 327 -22.46 -11.66 5.34
C ALA A 327 -21.97 -10.38 4.64
N TRP A 328 -22.90 -9.48 4.30
CA TRP A 328 -22.63 -8.18 3.69
C TRP A 328 -21.87 -7.24 4.63
N ASP A 329 -22.21 -7.22 5.93
CA ASP A 329 -21.46 -6.46 6.93
C ASP A 329 -20.01 -6.94 7.04
N ARG A 330 -19.81 -8.26 7.05
CA ARG A 330 -18.47 -8.87 7.01
C ARG A 330 -17.72 -8.50 5.73
N TYR A 331 -18.39 -8.59 4.59
CA TYR A 331 -17.83 -8.19 3.29
C TYR A 331 -17.39 -6.71 3.30
N ASN A 332 -18.26 -5.80 3.76
CA ASN A 332 -17.94 -4.38 3.83
C ASN A 332 -16.80 -4.07 4.80
N PHE A 333 -16.74 -4.78 5.94
CA PHE A 333 -15.64 -4.66 6.88
C PHE A 333 -14.30 -5.02 6.21
N ILE A 334 -14.22 -6.18 5.55
CA ILE A 334 -13.01 -6.64 4.86
C ILE A 334 -12.67 -5.73 3.66
N LYS A 335 -13.69 -5.27 2.91
CA LYS A 335 -13.52 -4.29 1.82
C LYS A 335 -12.94 -2.97 2.34
N ASN A 336 -13.34 -2.53 3.53
CA ASN A 336 -12.78 -1.35 4.17
C ASN A 336 -11.35 -1.60 4.65
N GLN A 337 -11.04 -2.77 5.21
CA GLN A 337 -9.66 -3.17 5.52
C GLN A 337 -8.77 -3.14 4.27
N ARG A 338 -9.26 -3.62 3.13
CA ARG A 338 -8.57 -3.53 1.84
C ARG A 338 -8.22 -2.09 1.46
N LYS A 339 -9.18 -1.17 1.59
CA LYS A 339 -8.97 0.26 1.31
C LYS A 339 -7.92 0.87 2.23
N VAL A 340 -7.99 0.56 3.53
CA VAL A 340 -7.01 1.03 4.52
C VAL A 340 -5.61 0.46 4.22
N LEU A 341 -5.51 -0.81 3.82
CA LEU A 341 -4.23 -1.41 3.44
C LEU A 341 -3.60 -0.72 2.23
N LEU A 342 -4.38 -0.41 1.19
CA LEU A 342 -3.92 0.33 0.01
C LEU A 342 -3.49 1.76 0.35
N PHE A 343 -4.23 2.43 1.23
CA PHE A 343 -3.85 3.75 1.74
C PHE A 343 -2.52 3.68 2.50
N ASN A 344 -2.38 2.71 3.41
CA ASN A 344 -1.16 2.49 4.17
C ASN A 344 0.03 2.14 3.27
N TRP A 345 -0.18 1.33 2.22
CA TRP A 345 0.83 1.06 1.21
C TRP A 345 1.29 2.35 0.53
N THR A 346 0.35 3.19 0.10
CA THR A 346 0.68 4.47 -0.55
C THR A 346 1.52 5.37 0.37
N GLN A 347 1.19 5.41 1.66
CA GLN A 347 1.94 6.18 2.65
C GLN A 347 3.32 5.56 2.95
N ALA A 348 3.40 4.24 3.14
CA ALA A 348 4.63 3.51 3.39
C ALA A 348 5.60 3.64 2.21
N ARG A 349 5.10 3.52 0.97
CA ARG A 349 5.87 3.71 -0.26
C ARG A 349 6.49 5.11 -0.33
N LYS A 350 5.71 6.16 -0.03
CA LYS A 350 6.22 7.54 0.03
C LYS A 350 7.27 7.71 1.12
N ALA A 351 7.03 7.20 2.32
CA ALA A 351 7.96 7.29 3.44
C ALA A 351 9.26 6.52 3.18
N PHE A 352 9.18 5.34 2.56
CA PHE A 352 10.33 4.56 2.13
C PHE A 352 11.18 5.35 1.13
N PHE A 353 10.54 5.92 0.10
CA PHE A 353 11.24 6.71 -0.91
C PHE A 353 12.02 7.88 -0.28
N LEU A 354 11.39 8.62 0.63
CA LEU A 354 12.05 9.72 1.36
C LEU A 354 13.26 9.21 2.17
N LYS A 355 13.10 8.11 2.90
CA LYS A 355 14.20 7.49 3.65
C LYS A 355 15.34 7.02 2.75
N ALA A 356 15.02 6.44 1.59
CA ALA A 356 16.01 5.99 0.62
C ALA A 356 16.82 7.16 0.07
N VAL A 357 16.15 8.26 -0.32
CA VAL A 357 16.81 9.48 -0.78
C VAL A 357 17.73 10.06 0.31
N MET A 358 17.26 10.10 1.56
CA MET A 358 18.07 10.56 2.69
C MET A 358 19.30 9.68 2.91
N ALA A 359 19.15 8.35 2.93
CA ALA A 359 20.26 7.42 3.12
C ALA A 359 21.31 7.52 1.99
N VAL A 360 20.86 7.74 0.75
CA VAL A 360 21.77 7.98 -0.38
C VAL A 360 22.52 9.30 -0.22
N ALA A 361 21.82 10.37 0.17
CA ALA A 361 22.46 11.66 0.42
C ALA A 361 23.50 11.59 1.56
N GLU A 362 23.18 10.88 2.65
CA GLU A 362 24.12 10.63 3.75
C GLU A 362 25.34 9.82 3.31
N ALA A 363 25.13 8.77 2.51
CA ALA A 363 26.23 7.97 1.97
C ALA A 363 27.12 8.77 1.02
N SER A 364 26.55 9.63 0.17
CA SER A 364 27.31 10.51 -0.72
C SER A 364 28.12 11.53 0.07
N ALA A 365 27.53 12.14 1.10
CA ALA A 365 28.25 13.05 2.00
C ALA A 365 29.39 12.35 2.75
N ALA A 366 29.20 11.10 3.17
CA ALA A 366 30.25 10.30 3.80
C ALA A 366 31.40 9.97 2.84
N GLN A 367 31.10 9.63 1.58
CA GLN A 367 32.09 9.39 0.53
C GLN A 367 32.93 10.64 0.25
N GLU A 368 32.29 11.80 0.12
CA GLU A 368 32.98 13.08 -0.06
C GLU A 368 33.88 13.42 1.14
N ALA A 369 33.38 13.25 2.36
CA ALA A 369 34.16 13.46 3.58
C ALA A 369 35.36 12.51 3.69
N GLU A 370 35.20 11.25 3.28
CA GLU A 370 36.30 10.29 3.22
C GLU A 370 37.32 10.67 2.15
N ALA A 371 36.88 11.09 0.96
CA ALA A 371 37.77 11.55 -0.11
C ALA A 371 38.61 12.76 0.32
N VAL A 372 38.00 13.73 1.00
CA VAL A 372 38.70 14.88 1.60
C VAL A 372 39.70 14.42 2.65
N SER A 373 39.30 13.51 3.55
CA SER A 373 40.17 12.95 4.58
C SER A 373 41.34 12.16 3.99
N ALA A 374 41.12 11.39 2.92
CA ALA A 374 42.14 10.63 2.22
C ALA A 374 43.13 11.56 1.50
N SER A 375 42.65 12.63 0.87
CA SER A 375 43.49 13.69 0.29
C SER A 375 44.35 14.36 1.36
N ASN A 376 43.79 14.68 2.53
CA ASN A 376 44.54 15.23 3.65
C ASN A 376 45.60 14.26 4.18
N ARG A 377 45.28 12.95 4.28
CA ARG A 377 46.27 11.92 4.64
C ARG A 377 47.42 11.87 3.64
N ARG A 378 47.15 11.94 2.33
CA ARG A 378 48.19 11.99 1.29
C ARG A 378 49.09 13.22 1.43
N LYS A 379 48.50 14.41 1.57
CA LYS A 379 49.27 15.65 1.81
C LYS A 379 50.15 15.55 3.04
N GLN A 380 49.61 15.00 4.13
CA GLN A 380 50.38 14.78 5.36
C GLN A 380 51.56 13.82 5.14
N GLN A 381 51.35 12.74 4.38
CA GLN A 381 52.42 11.80 4.02
C GLN A 381 53.50 12.47 3.17
N GLU A 382 53.14 13.29 2.20
CA GLU A 382 54.09 14.07 1.37
C GLU A 382 54.92 15.04 2.21
N ILE A 383 54.28 15.77 3.14
CA ILE A 383 54.98 16.67 4.07
C ILE A 383 55.95 15.88 4.96
N CYS A 384 55.49 14.78 5.55
CA CYS A 384 56.33 13.92 6.38
C CYS A 384 57.52 13.34 5.60
N ALA A 385 57.31 12.89 4.36
CA ALA A 385 58.37 12.41 3.48
C ALA A 385 59.39 13.51 3.17
N GLY A 386 58.92 14.70 2.76
CA GLY A 386 59.78 15.85 2.49
C GLY A 386 60.57 16.32 3.71
N LEU A 387 59.98 16.25 4.92
CA LEU A 387 60.70 16.53 6.16
C LEU A 387 61.74 15.45 6.47
N LYS A 388 61.40 14.17 6.29
CA LYS A 388 62.33 13.05 6.50
C LYS A 388 63.55 13.16 5.58
N ASP A 389 63.35 13.54 4.32
CA ASP A 389 64.44 13.74 3.37
C ASP A 389 65.33 14.92 3.76
N LYS A 390 64.75 16.07 4.14
CA LYS A 390 65.50 17.23 4.64
C LYS A 390 66.32 16.90 5.89
N VAL A 391 65.73 16.20 6.84
CA VAL A 391 66.43 15.74 8.06
C VAL A 391 67.53 14.76 7.70
N GLY A 392 67.28 13.82 6.77
CA GLY A 392 68.29 12.88 6.28
C GLY A 392 69.47 13.57 5.60
N VAL A 393 69.24 14.59 4.78
CA VAL A 393 70.30 15.41 4.17
C VAL A 393 71.12 16.13 5.25
N LYS A 394 70.45 16.83 6.19
CA LYS A 394 71.15 17.53 7.29
C LYS A 394 71.97 16.57 8.16
N PHE A 395 71.43 15.40 8.47
CA PHE A 395 72.13 14.38 9.24
C PHE A 395 73.35 13.83 8.50
N ARG A 396 73.21 13.55 7.19
CA ARG A 396 74.35 13.16 6.34
C ARG A 396 75.42 14.24 6.27
N GLN A 397 75.04 15.51 6.15
CA GLN A 397 75.97 16.64 6.15
C GLN A 397 76.72 16.74 7.49
N ALA A 398 76.01 16.68 8.62
CA ALA A 398 76.63 16.70 9.95
C ALA A 398 77.60 15.52 10.18
N LEU A 399 77.26 14.34 9.67
CA LEU A 399 78.15 13.16 9.68
C LEU A 399 79.43 13.39 8.88
N LEU A 400 79.33 14.01 7.70
CA LEU A 400 80.50 14.34 6.87
C LEU A 400 81.37 15.43 7.52
N GLU A 401 80.75 16.48 8.06
CA GLU A 401 81.46 17.55 8.79
C GLU A 401 82.18 16.99 10.02
N LYS A 402 81.52 16.13 10.81
CA LYS A 402 82.15 15.45 11.95
C LYS A 402 83.37 14.64 11.51
N ARG A 403 83.25 13.82 10.46
CA ARG A 403 84.38 13.04 9.93
C ARG A 403 85.51 13.93 9.41
N PHE A 404 85.19 15.06 8.81
CA PHE A 404 86.19 16.03 8.34
C PHE A 404 86.95 16.65 9.52
N LEU A 405 86.23 17.06 10.56
CA LEU A 405 86.83 17.58 11.80
C LEU A 405 87.69 16.52 12.50
N GLU A 406 87.21 15.28 12.63
CA GLU A 406 87.98 14.16 13.20
C GLU A 406 89.28 13.90 12.43
N LYS A 407 89.24 13.90 11.07
CA LYS A 407 90.43 13.80 10.24
C LYS A 407 91.40 14.96 10.44
N LYS A 408 90.87 16.19 10.57
CA LYS A 408 91.69 17.38 10.81
C LYS A 408 92.37 17.33 12.17
N GLU A 409 91.65 16.92 13.22
CA GLU A 409 92.21 16.70 14.56
C GLU A 409 93.25 15.59 14.56
N GLN A 410 92.99 14.48 13.86
CA GLN A 410 93.94 13.39 13.72
C GLN A 410 95.21 13.85 13.00
N ALA A 411 95.09 14.57 11.88
CA ALA A 411 96.23 15.14 11.16
C ALA A 411 97.04 16.11 12.03
N LEU A 412 96.37 16.93 12.86
CA LEU A 412 97.03 17.82 13.81
C LEU A 412 97.81 17.01 14.88
N ARG A 413 97.21 15.95 15.43
CA ARG A 413 97.88 15.06 16.38
C ARG A 413 99.08 14.37 15.74
N GLU A 414 98.94 13.84 14.53
CA GLU A 414 100.02 13.19 13.78
C GLU A 414 101.15 14.18 13.45
N ALA A 415 100.83 15.41 13.05
CA ALA A 415 101.82 16.46 12.81
C ALA A 415 102.57 16.83 14.10
N SER A 416 101.87 17.03 15.22
CA SER A 416 102.51 17.29 16.52
C SER A 416 103.38 16.13 17.00
N ALA A 417 102.96 14.89 16.74
CA ALA A 417 103.74 13.69 17.05
C ALA A 417 104.96 13.53 16.13
N ALA A 418 104.85 13.92 14.85
CA ALA A 418 105.96 13.95 13.90
C ALA A 418 106.98 15.03 14.29
N GLU A 419 106.53 16.23 14.67
CA GLU A 419 107.39 17.29 15.19
C GLU A 419 108.08 16.87 16.50
N ALA A 420 107.36 16.19 17.40
CA ALA A 420 107.96 15.62 18.62
C ALA A 420 108.98 14.53 18.30
N LYS A 421 108.72 13.68 17.30
CA LYS A 421 109.68 12.68 16.80
C LYS A 421 110.92 13.35 16.20
N GLU A 422 110.74 14.41 15.41
CA GLU A 422 111.85 15.18 14.83
C GLU A 422 112.70 15.84 15.91
N LYS A 423 112.08 16.49 16.91
CA LYS A 423 112.77 17.02 18.10
C LYS A 423 113.51 15.92 18.87
N CYS A 424 112.92 14.72 19.01
CA CYS A 424 113.58 13.58 19.65
C CYS A 424 114.79 13.08 18.84
N LEU A 425 114.66 13.00 17.51
CA LEU A 425 115.76 12.66 16.61
C LEU A 425 116.88 13.71 16.64
N GLN A 426 116.52 15.00 16.75
CA GLN A 426 117.49 16.08 16.89
C GLN A 426 118.21 16.03 18.24
N ALA A 427 117.51 15.79 19.35
CA ALA A 427 118.12 15.56 20.66
C ALA A 427 119.01 14.30 20.69
N LEU A 428 118.67 13.27 19.91
CA LEU A 428 119.52 12.09 19.70
C LEU A 428 120.78 12.44 18.90
N ARG A 429 120.67 13.25 17.84
CA ARG A 429 121.83 13.74 17.06
C ARG A 429 122.76 14.59 17.92
N GLU A 430 122.23 15.50 18.73
CA GLU A 430 123.01 16.29 19.69
C GLU A 430 123.72 15.39 20.71
N LYS A 431 123.04 14.37 21.23
CA LYS A 431 123.68 13.36 22.10
C LYS A 431 124.82 12.61 21.41
N ILE A 432 124.66 12.22 20.14
CA ILE A 432 125.71 11.55 19.36
C ILE A 432 126.91 12.47 19.13
N ILE A 433 126.68 13.75 18.82
CA ILE A 433 127.75 14.75 18.61
C ILE A 433 128.44 15.11 19.94
N SER A 434 127.73 15.04 21.08
CA SER A 434 128.31 15.26 22.40
C SER A 434 129.18 14.10 22.92
N ASP A 435 129.20 12.95 22.22
CA ASP A 435 130.01 11.81 22.63
C ASP A 435 131.51 12.15 22.53
N PRO A 436 132.30 12.09 23.63
CA PRO A 436 133.70 12.47 23.65
C PRO A 436 134.54 11.61 22.71
N ARG A 437 134.17 10.33 22.56
CA ARG A 437 134.87 9.40 21.69
C ARG A 437 134.62 9.75 20.23
N LEU A 438 133.40 10.13 19.86
CA LEU A 438 133.03 10.52 18.51
C LEU A 438 133.64 11.88 18.12
N ARG A 439 133.72 12.83 19.05
CA ARG A 439 134.42 14.12 18.86
C ARG A 439 135.92 13.96 18.63
N VAL A 440 136.58 13.12 19.43
CA VAL A 440 138.02 12.85 19.26
C VAL A 440 138.26 12.07 17.97
N GLU A 441 137.38 11.14 17.62
CA GLU A 441 137.44 10.39 16.36
C GLU A 441 137.31 11.32 15.13
N LEU A 442 136.31 12.21 15.10
CA LEU A 442 136.15 13.23 14.06
C LEU A 442 137.34 14.17 13.98
N ALA A 443 137.85 14.67 15.12
CA ALA A 443 139.02 15.55 15.15
C ALA A 443 140.30 14.85 14.63
N LEU A 444 140.49 13.57 14.96
CA LEU A 444 141.59 12.77 14.42
C LEU A 444 141.41 12.50 12.91
N ARG A 445 140.16 12.41 12.43
CA ARG A 445 139.84 12.20 11.02
C ARG A 445 140.08 13.48 10.20
N ASP A 446 139.67 14.64 10.71
CA ASP A 446 139.93 15.96 10.10
C ASP A 446 141.42 16.31 10.09
N ALA A 447 142.17 15.93 11.13
CA ALA A 447 143.63 16.11 11.19
C ALA A 447 144.42 15.09 10.33
N GLY A 448 143.75 14.15 9.66
CA GLY A 448 144.39 13.09 8.85
C GLY A 448 145.14 12.02 9.67
N LEU A 449 145.00 12.03 11.00
CA LEU A 449 145.75 11.19 11.94
C LEU A 449 144.98 9.91 12.37
N HIS A 450 143.71 9.75 11.99
CA HIS A 450 142.86 8.62 12.38
C HIS A 450 143.47 7.24 12.08
N LYS A 451 144.30 7.10 11.03
CA LYS A 451 144.92 5.81 10.63
C LYS A 451 146.30 5.56 11.26
N THR A 452 146.81 6.48 12.09
CA THR A 452 148.13 6.35 12.74
C THR A 452 148.07 5.44 13.99
N LEU A 453 149.22 4.92 14.42
CA LEU A 453 149.34 4.14 15.66
C LEU A 453 148.86 4.93 16.90
N TYR A 454 149.07 6.25 16.89
CA TYR A 454 148.62 7.17 17.94
C TYR A 454 147.09 7.15 18.13
N ALA A 455 146.32 7.19 17.04
CA ALA A 455 144.86 7.13 17.10
C ALA A 455 144.35 5.75 17.58
N LYS A 456 145.02 4.66 17.21
CA LYS A 456 144.67 3.29 17.63
C LYS A 456 144.87 3.05 19.13
N GLU A 457 145.82 3.73 19.78
CA GLU A 457 146.01 3.62 21.24
C GLU A 457 145.06 4.51 22.05
N ILE A 458 144.67 5.67 21.52
CA ILE A 458 143.91 6.68 22.28
C ILE A 458 142.41 6.43 22.23
N LEU A 459 141.85 6.08 21.06
CA LEU A 459 140.40 5.87 20.92
C LEU A 459 139.80 4.79 21.85
N PRO A 460 140.49 3.67 22.16
CA PRO A 460 140.00 2.68 23.12
C PRO A 460 140.02 3.15 24.58
N LYS A 461 140.92 4.08 24.93
CA LYS A 461 141.11 4.59 26.30
C LYS A 461 140.07 5.64 26.69
N ILE A 462 139.28 6.14 25.74
CA ILE A 462 138.18 7.10 26.00
C ILE A 462 136.94 6.31 26.44
N PRO A 463 136.46 6.49 27.67
CA PRO A 463 135.27 5.81 28.17
C PRO A 463 134.02 6.30 27.41
N PRO A 464 133.05 5.41 27.11
CA PRO A 464 131.79 5.83 26.48
C PRO A 464 130.99 6.75 27.41
N LEU A 465 130.24 7.70 26.84
CA LEU A 465 129.47 8.70 27.59
C LEU A 465 128.37 8.08 28.50
N LYS A 466 128.03 6.80 28.28
CA LYS A 466 127.16 6.03 29.18
C LYS A 466 127.82 4.69 29.49
N LEU A 467 127.94 4.38 30.78
CA LEU A 467 128.28 3.04 31.24
C LEU A 467 127.22 2.04 30.74
N PRO A 468 127.60 0.80 30.38
CA PRO A 468 126.63 -0.24 30.07
C PRO A 468 125.64 -0.37 31.24
N ARG A 469 124.34 -0.53 30.92
CA ARG A 469 123.34 -0.81 31.96
C ARG A 469 123.76 -2.08 32.71
N ARG A 470 123.47 -2.15 34.01
CA ARG A 470 123.83 -3.27 34.92
C ARG A 470 123.50 -4.66 34.37
N ASP A 471 122.54 -4.73 33.46
CA ASP A 471 122.01 -5.88 32.75
C ASP A 471 122.89 -6.36 31.55
N MET A 472 124.07 -5.77 31.32
CA MET A 472 125.00 -6.12 30.22
C MET A 472 126.44 -6.46 30.64
N GLU A 473 126.73 -6.73 31.92
CA GLU A 473 128.05 -7.22 32.36
C GLU A 473 128.21 -8.72 32.06
N SER A 474 129.09 -9.08 31.10
CA SER A 474 129.42 -10.48 30.78
C SER A 474 130.51 -11.01 31.70
N THR A 475 130.23 -12.09 32.43
CA THR A 475 131.12 -12.75 33.40
C THR A 475 132.28 -13.54 32.78
N ALA A 476 132.72 -13.22 31.56
CA ALA A 476 133.54 -14.12 30.74
C ALA A 476 135.07 -14.05 30.97
N PHE A 477 135.62 -13.06 31.68
CA PHE A 477 137.08 -13.00 31.95
C PHE A 477 137.39 -12.45 33.34
N LYS A 478 137.53 -13.36 34.32
CA LYS A 478 138.22 -13.15 35.59
C LYS A 478 139.40 -14.14 35.63
N THR A 479 140.62 -13.64 35.65
CA THR A 479 141.81 -14.33 36.17
C THR A 479 142.74 -13.30 36.78
#